data_AF-A0A0A9WWE2-F1
#
_entry.id   AF-A0A0A9WWE2-F1
#
_cell.length_a   1.000
_cell.length_b   1.000
_cell.length_c   1.000
_cell.angle_alpha   90.00
_cell.angle_beta   90.00
_cell.angle_gamma   90.00
#
_symmetry.space_group_name_H-M   'P 1'
#
loop_
_entity.id
_entity.type
_entity.pdbx_description
1 polymer ?
#
loop_
_entity_poly.entity_id
_entity_poly.type
_entity_poly.pdbx_seq_one_letter_code
_entity_poly.pdbx_strand_id
1 'polypeptide(L)'
;MVNEFDSKVATSTIDWRTKFDSQSGAILAGEIKNNMCRMMQVAAEGILSGAESIKLGYISRLQPRNPNKHEVLRVETYPCREFIKLLNTTPRAMFSSLKYFFQAALDLEPGKYVLVRDPNQLSISIYSVPDTTFDAKTGSWCVDIDVDTLV
;
A
#
# COMPACT_ATOMS: atom_id res chain seq x y z
N MET A 1 5.69 -4.78 -5.80
CA MET A 1 5.65 -6.17 -6.29
C MET A 1 4.20 -6.54 -6.50
N VAL A 2 3.86 -7.04 -7.68
CA VAL A 2 2.48 -7.36 -8.08
C VAL A 2 2.41 -8.84 -8.44
N ASN A 3 1.34 -9.52 -8.03
CA ASN A 3 1.23 -10.96 -8.16
C ASN A 3 -0.08 -11.43 -8.80
N GLU A 4 0.05 -12.35 -9.74
CA GLU A 4 -1.06 -13.08 -10.37
C GLU A 4 -1.11 -14.50 -9.79
N PHE A 5 -2.27 -14.90 -9.24
CA PHE A 5 -2.46 -16.25 -8.70
C PHE A 5 -3.21 -17.18 -9.66
N ASP A 6 -4.24 -16.67 -10.34
CA ASP A 6 -5.03 -17.40 -11.34
C ASP A 6 -5.67 -16.40 -12.31
N SER A 7 -5.29 -16.43 -13.58
CA SER A 7 -5.80 -15.51 -14.61
C SER A 7 -7.28 -15.69 -14.95
N LYS A 8 -7.90 -16.83 -14.59
CA LYS A 8 -9.33 -17.09 -14.84
C LYS A 8 -10.23 -16.63 -13.71
N VAL A 9 -9.69 -16.54 -12.50
CA VAL A 9 -10.42 -16.15 -11.28
C VAL A 9 -10.08 -14.71 -10.89
N ALA A 10 -8.88 -14.24 -11.21
CA ALA A 10 -8.49 -12.85 -10.98
C ALA A 10 -9.39 -11.90 -11.77
N THR A 11 -9.68 -10.75 -11.17
CA THR A 11 -10.51 -9.69 -11.75
C THR A 11 -9.94 -9.16 -13.06
N SER A 12 -8.63 -9.28 -13.26
CA SER A 12 -7.97 -9.14 -14.55
C SER A 12 -8.09 -10.47 -15.31
N THR A 13 -9.13 -10.63 -16.13
CA THR A 13 -9.36 -11.80 -17.02
C THR A 13 -8.28 -11.96 -18.11
N ILE A 14 -7.16 -11.26 -17.95
CA ILE A 14 -6.03 -11.16 -18.86
C ILE A 14 -4.93 -12.05 -18.30
N ASP A 15 -4.58 -13.10 -19.04
CA ASP A 15 -3.43 -13.94 -18.72
C ASP A 15 -2.13 -13.20 -18.99
N TRP A 16 -1.38 -12.89 -17.93
CA TRP A 16 -0.17 -12.07 -18.05
C TRP A 16 0.88 -12.73 -18.93
N ARG A 17 0.99 -14.06 -18.93
CA ARG A 17 2.01 -14.78 -19.73
C ARG A 17 1.87 -14.55 -21.22
N THR A 18 0.64 -14.55 -21.71
CA THR A 18 0.36 -14.42 -23.15
C THR A 18 0.16 -12.97 -23.57
N LYS A 19 -0.25 -12.09 -22.66
CA LYS A 19 -0.67 -10.73 -22.98
C LYS A 19 0.29 -9.64 -22.54
N PHE A 20 1.40 -9.98 -21.87
CA PHE A 20 2.37 -8.95 -21.45
C PHE A 20 2.87 -8.11 -22.63
N ASP A 21 3.24 -8.72 -23.75
CA ASP A 21 3.80 -8.00 -24.89
C ASP A 21 2.79 -7.14 -25.66
N SER A 22 1.53 -7.56 -25.68
CA SER A 22 0.48 -6.87 -26.43
C SER A 22 -0.36 -5.90 -25.60
N GLN A 23 -0.44 -6.10 -24.28
CA GLN A 23 -1.38 -5.42 -23.39
C GLN A 23 -0.79 -5.03 -22.02
N SER A 24 0.54 -4.79 -21.94
CA SER A 24 1.20 -4.38 -20.69
C SER A 24 0.50 -3.20 -19.98
N GLY A 25 0.08 -2.18 -20.73
CA GLY A 25 -0.63 -1.03 -20.17
C GLY A 25 -2.00 -1.38 -19.58
N ALA A 26 -2.73 -2.33 -20.18
CA ALA A 26 -4.02 -2.78 -19.66
C ALA A 26 -3.85 -3.65 -18.40
N ILE A 27 -2.80 -4.47 -18.38
CA ILE A 27 -2.39 -5.23 -17.18
C ILE A 27 -2.07 -4.26 -16.05
N LEU A 28 -1.20 -3.27 -16.28
CA LEU A 28 -0.85 -2.26 -15.28
C LEU A 28 -2.07 -1.49 -14.77
N ALA A 29 -2.97 -1.05 -15.66
CA ALA A 29 -4.17 -0.34 -15.27
C ALA A 29 -5.12 -1.21 -14.42
N GLY A 30 -5.27 -2.49 -14.77
CA GLY A 30 -6.00 -3.46 -13.97
C GLY A 30 -5.39 -3.64 -12.58
N GLU A 31 -4.06 -3.72 -12.52
CA GLU A 31 -3.34 -3.87 -11.26
C GLU A 31 -3.39 -2.64 -10.37
N ILE A 32 -3.30 -1.43 -10.95
CA ILE A 32 -3.49 -0.19 -10.20
C ILE A 32 -4.90 -0.16 -9.61
N LYS A 33 -5.92 -0.56 -10.37
CA LYS A 33 -7.31 -0.57 -9.88
C LYS A 33 -7.53 -1.60 -8.77
N ASN A 34 -7.01 -2.82 -8.94
CA ASN A 34 -7.25 -3.91 -7.99
C ASN A 34 -6.40 -3.79 -6.72
N ASN A 35 -5.18 -3.27 -6.83
CA ASN A 35 -4.19 -3.20 -5.75
C ASN A 35 -3.84 -1.76 -5.37
N MET A 36 -4.78 -0.82 -5.55
CA MET A 36 -4.54 0.62 -5.40
C MET A 36 -3.93 0.99 -4.05
N CYS A 37 -4.47 0.46 -2.95
CA CYS A 37 -3.97 0.78 -1.60
C CYS A 37 -2.50 0.38 -1.42
N ARG A 38 -2.11 -0.81 -1.91
CA ARG A 38 -0.72 -1.27 -1.83
C ARG A 38 0.19 -0.45 -2.74
N MET A 39 -0.26 -0.10 -3.95
CA MET A 39 0.48 0.75 -4.88
C MET A 39 0.73 2.14 -4.31
N MET A 40 -0.28 2.73 -3.66
CA MET A 40 -0.19 4.03 -3.01
C MET A 40 0.80 4.03 -1.83
N GLN A 41 0.85 2.95 -1.05
CA GLN A 41 1.86 2.80 0.02
C GLN A 41 3.28 2.79 -0.53
N VAL A 42 3.55 1.98 -1.57
CA VAL A 42 4.86 1.94 -2.22
C VAL A 42 5.23 3.30 -2.81
N ALA A 43 4.26 4.02 -3.40
CA ALA A 43 4.48 5.37 -3.89
C ALA A 43 4.84 6.35 -2.76
N ALA A 44 4.14 6.28 -1.63
CA ALA A 44 4.44 7.11 -0.45
C ALA A 44 5.85 6.82 0.09
N GLU A 45 6.20 5.54 0.26
CA GLU A 45 7.53 5.09 0.68
C GLU A 45 8.63 5.57 -0.28
N GLY A 46 8.38 5.51 -1.59
CA GLY A 46 9.33 6.00 -2.60
C GLY A 46 9.59 7.51 -2.52
N ILE A 47 8.55 8.31 -2.23
CA ILE A 47 8.70 9.76 -2.02
C ILE A 47 9.46 10.04 -0.72
N LEU A 48 9.06 9.38 0.38
CA LEU A 48 9.63 9.60 1.71
C LEU A 48 11.10 9.19 1.79
N SER A 49 11.48 8.11 1.11
CA SER A 49 12.87 7.66 1.03
C SER A 49 13.75 8.51 0.09
N GLY A 50 13.16 9.42 -0.69
CA GLY A 50 13.88 10.18 -1.71
C GLY A 50 14.37 9.31 -2.88
N ALA A 51 13.74 8.16 -3.12
CA ALA A 51 14.11 7.28 -4.22
C ALA A 51 13.86 7.96 -5.58
N GLU A 52 14.78 7.76 -6.53
CA GLU A 52 14.63 8.28 -7.90
C GLU A 52 13.59 7.50 -8.70
N SER A 53 13.56 6.18 -8.52
CA SER A 53 12.69 5.26 -9.26
C SER A 53 12.10 4.16 -8.39
N ILE A 54 10.91 3.69 -8.80
CA ILE A 54 10.22 2.54 -8.24
C ILE A 54 10.25 1.41 -9.28
N LYS A 55 10.60 0.20 -8.84
CA LYS A 55 10.59 -1.00 -9.68
C LYS A 55 9.40 -1.88 -9.32
N LEU A 56 8.56 -2.17 -10.32
CA LEU A 56 7.44 -3.09 -10.22
C LEU A 56 7.81 -4.43 -10.87
N GLY A 57 7.97 -5.45 -10.04
CA GLY A 57 8.07 -6.83 -10.50
C GLY A 57 6.69 -7.47 -10.62
N TYR A 58 6.42 -8.11 -11.76
CA TYR A 58 5.24 -8.90 -12.06
C TYR A 58 5.57 -10.37 -11.90
N ILE A 59 4.90 -11.02 -10.96
CA ILE A 59 5.15 -12.41 -10.60
C ILE A 59 3.87 -13.19 -10.78
N SER A 60 3.95 -14.35 -11.43
CA SER A 60 2.80 -15.24 -11.60
C SER A 60 3.12 -16.64 -11.08
N ARG A 61 2.12 -17.33 -10.54
CA ARG A 61 2.25 -18.76 -10.20
C ARG A 61 2.51 -19.58 -11.45
N LEU A 62 3.35 -20.61 -11.37
CA LEU A 62 3.56 -21.56 -12.47
C LEU A 62 2.30 -22.38 -12.77
N GLN A 63 1.56 -22.73 -11.71
CA GLN A 63 0.27 -23.40 -11.80
C GLN A 63 -0.68 -22.75 -10.79
N PRO A 64 -1.93 -22.40 -11.17
CA PRO A 64 -2.85 -21.71 -10.25
C PRO A 64 -3.06 -22.44 -8.92
N ARG A 65 -3.08 -23.78 -8.98
CA ARG A 65 -3.28 -24.67 -7.84
C ARG A 65 -2.09 -24.77 -6.89
N ASN A 66 -0.88 -24.43 -7.34
CA ASN A 66 0.33 -24.55 -6.52
C ASN A 66 0.83 -23.16 -6.06
N PRO A 67 0.66 -22.81 -4.77
CA PRO A 67 1.05 -21.49 -4.26
C PRO A 67 2.56 -21.36 -3.98
N ASN A 68 3.36 -22.41 -4.12
CA ASN A 68 4.78 -22.37 -3.76
C ASN A 68 5.71 -22.10 -4.95
N LYS A 69 5.20 -22.26 -6.17
CA LYS A 69 5.98 -22.16 -7.40
C LYS A 69 5.59 -20.92 -8.19
N HIS A 70 6.52 -19.98 -8.30
CA HIS A 70 6.32 -18.69 -8.97
C HIS A 70 7.41 -18.40 -9.99
N GLU A 71 7.07 -17.54 -10.95
CA GLU A 71 7.94 -17.09 -12.02
C GLU A 71 7.84 -15.56 -12.16
N VAL A 72 8.97 -14.90 -12.38
CA VAL A 72 9.02 -13.47 -12.67
C VAL A 72 8.80 -13.28 -14.16
N LEU A 73 7.72 -12.60 -14.55
CA LEU A 73 7.37 -12.37 -15.95
C LEU A 73 8.04 -11.11 -16.49
N ARG A 74 7.99 -10.02 -15.73
CA ARG A 74 8.61 -8.74 -16.11
C ARG A 74 8.97 -7.91 -14.89
N VAL A 75 9.95 -7.03 -15.06
CA VAL A 75 10.22 -5.92 -14.15
C VAL A 75 10.13 -4.62 -14.94
N GLU A 76 9.27 -3.70 -14.49
CA GLU A 76 9.12 -2.37 -15.06
C GLU A 76 9.66 -1.34 -14.06
N THR A 77 10.39 -0.34 -14.56
CA THR A 77 10.96 0.74 -13.75
C THR A 77 10.28 2.04 -14.09
N TYR A 78 9.83 2.77 -13.08
CA TYR A 78 9.17 4.06 -13.22
C TYR A 78 9.90 5.11 -12.39
N PRO A 79 10.12 6.33 -12.92
CA PRO A 79 10.46 7.46 -12.08
C PRO A 79 9.38 7.67 -11.02
N CYS A 80 9.75 7.93 -9.76
CA CYS A 80 8.79 8.03 -8.65
C CYS A 80 7.66 9.04 -8.93
N ARG A 81 8.00 10.19 -9.52
CA ARG A 81 7.04 11.25 -9.86
C ARG A 81 6.04 10.82 -10.94
N GLU A 82 6.48 10.05 -11.92
CA GLU A 82 5.59 9.53 -12.97
C GLU A 82 4.70 8.42 -12.43
N PHE A 83 5.22 7.59 -11.53
CA PHE A 83 4.44 6.54 -10.88
C PHE A 83 3.24 7.10 -10.09
N ILE A 84 3.43 8.21 -9.37
CA ILE A 84 2.35 8.87 -8.62
C ILE A 84 1.24 9.40 -9.55
N LYS A 85 1.62 9.93 -10.72
CA LYS A 85 0.66 10.39 -11.72
C LYS A 85 -0.20 9.23 -12.26
N LEU A 86 0.39 8.04 -12.44
CA LEU A 86 -0.34 6.83 -12.87
C LEU A 86 -1.42 6.41 -11.85
N LEU A 87 -1.25 6.73 -10.57
CA LEU A 87 -2.22 6.47 -9.51
C LEU A 87 -3.32 7.54 -9.42
N ASN A 88 -3.37 8.49 -10.35
CA ASN A 88 -4.31 9.61 -10.37
C ASN A 88 -4.31 10.42 -9.06
N THR A 89 -3.12 10.63 -8.48
CA THR A 89 -2.94 11.38 -7.24
C THR A 89 -1.80 12.38 -7.35
N THR A 90 -1.65 13.23 -6.33
CA THR A 90 -0.51 14.14 -6.19
C THR A 90 0.15 13.95 -4.83
N PRO A 91 1.47 14.22 -4.70
CA PRO A 91 2.13 14.15 -3.39
C PRO A 91 1.43 15.03 -2.36
N ARG A 92 1.00 16.23 -2.77
CA ARG A 92 0.24 17.15 -1.90
C ARG A 92 -1.06 16.51 -1.41
N ALA A 93 -1.86 15.93 -2.31
CA ALA A 93 -3.12 15.28 -1.92
C ALA A 93 -2.90 14.12 -0.95
N MET A 94 -1.85 13.31 -1.15
CA MET A 94 -1.49 12.22 -0.25
C MET A 94 -1.15 12.72 1.16
N PHE A 95 -0.31 13.74 1.29
CA PHE A 95 0.09 14.28 2.59
C PHE A 95 -0.98 15.17 3.24
N SER A 96 -1.92 15.74 2.47
CA SER A 96 -3.04 16.52 3.03
C SER A 96 -3.91 15.67 3.97
N SER A 97 -4.20 14.41 3.61
CA SER A 97 -4.97 13.51 4.47
C SER A 97 -4.28 13.26 5.81
N LEU A 98 -2.94 13.18 5.81
CA LEU A 98 -2.14 13.04 7.02
C LEU A 98 -2.21 14.29 7.91
N LYS A 99 -2.20 15.49 7.31
CA LYS A 99 -2.36 16.74 8.05
C LYS A 99 -3.70 16.80 8.80
N TYR A 100 -4.80 16.42 8.13
CA TYR A 100 -6.12 16.37 8.78
C TYR A 100 -6.15 15.36 9.93
N PHE A 101 -5.49 14.22 9.76
CA PHE A 101 -5.35 13.22 10.81
C PHE A 101 -4.61 13.77 12.04
N PHE A 102 -3.45 14.41 11.85
CA PHE A 102 -2.70 14.99 12.97
C PHE A 102 -3.46 16.13 13.66
N GLN A 103 -4.21 16.94 12.90
CA GLN A 103 -5.05 17.98 13.49
C GLN A 103 -6.11 17.38 14.41
N ALA A 104 -6.80 16.32 13.97
CA ALA A 104 -7.77 15.62 14.81
C ALA A 104 -7.11 14.94 16.03
N ALA A 105 -5.87 14.47 15.89
CA ALA A 105 -5.13 13.85 16.99
C ALA A 105 -4.64 14.86 18.04
N LEU A 106 -4.30 16.09 17.63
CA LEU A 106 -3.88 17.17 18.54
C LEU A 106 -5.03 17.71 19.41
N ASP A 107 -6.27 17.55 18.94
CA ASP A 107 -7.47 17.95 19.70
C ASP A 107 -7.88 16.91 20.76
N LEU A 108 -7.22 15.74 20.81
CA LEU A 108 -7.49 14.68 21.79
C LEU A 108 -6.71 14.91 23.09
N GLU A 109 -7.25 14.41 24.21
CA GLU A 109 -6.55 14.42 25.49
C GLU A 109 -5.30 13.51 25.46
N PRO A 110 -4.29 13.77 26.30
CA PRO A 110 -3.12 12.89 26.39
C PRO A 110 -3.53 11.46 26.82
N GLY A 111 -3.19 10.46 26.00
CA GLY A 111 -3.49 9.05 26.30
C GLY A 111 -3.13 8.11 25.14
N LYS A 112 -3.41 6.80 25.32
CA LYS A 112 -3.24 5.80 24.26
C LYS A 112 -4.49 5.72 23.38
N TYR A 113 -4.28 5.64 22.07
CA TYR A 113 -5.36 5.57 21.07
C TYR A 113 -5.09 4.48 20.03
N VAL A 114 -6.17 3.90 19.48
CA VAL A 114 -6.12 2.93 18.38
C VAL A 114 -6.92 3.46 17.20
N LEU A 115 -6.28 3.48 16.03
CA LEU A 115 -6.92 3.78 14.77
C LEU A 115 -7.46 2.49 14.14
N VAL A 116 -8.76 2.41 13.95
CA VAL A 116 -9.40 1.25 13.32
C VAL A 116 -10.15 1.71 12.08
N ARG A 117 -9.90 1.02 10.96
CA ARG A 117 -10.72 1.14 9.76
C ARG A 117 -11.90 0.18 9.87
N ASP A 118 -13.11 0.68 9.63
CA ASP A 118 -14.29 -0.18 9.58
C ASP A 118 -14.17 -1.18 8.42
N PRO A 119 -14.45 -2.48 8.62
CA PRO A 119 -14.31 -3.49 7.57
C PRO A 119 -15.40 -3.38 6.49
N ASN A 120 -16.56 -2.82 6.80
CA ASN A 120 -17.73 -2.75 5.92
C ASN A 120 -18.03 -1.33 5.43
N GLN A 121 -17.61 -0.31 6.19
CA GLN A 121 -17.82 1.10 5.87
C GLN A 121 -16.50 1.78 5.50
N LEU A 122 -16.59 2.82 4.66
CA LEU A 122 -15.44 3.67 4.33
C LEU A 122 -15.22 4.74 5.41
N SER A 123 -15.03 4.29 6.64
CA SER A 123 -14.80 5.14 7.81
C SER A 123 -13.58 4.68 8.59
N ILE A 124 -12.96 5.63 9.28
CA ILE A 124 -11.84 5.41 10.20
C ILE A 124 -12.26 6.00 11.54
N SER A 125 -12.11 5.23 12.60
CA SER A 125 -12.49 5.62 13.96
C SER A 125 -11.27 5.57 14.88
N ILE A 126 -11.20 6.55 15.78
CA ILE A 126 -10.16 6.65 16.81
C ILE A 126 -10.79 6.22 18.13
N TYR A 127 -10.22 5.20 18.77
CA TYR A 127 -10.66 4.69 20.07
C TYR A 127 -9.63 5.01 21.13
N SER A 128 -10.05 5.64 22.24
CA SER A 128 -9.23 5.74 23.44
C SER A 128 -9.16 4.36 24.10
N VAL A 129 -7.95 3.95 24.50
CA VAL A 129 -7.72 2.70 25.20
C VAL A 129 -7.00 2.98 26.52
N PRO A 130 -7.24 2.16 27.56
CA PRO A 130 -6.49 2.27 28.80
C PRO A 130 -4.98 2.14 28.56
N ASP A 131 -4.17 2.82 29.38
CA ASP A 131 -2.72 2.81 29.23
C ASP A 131 -2.13 1.40 29.35
N THR A 132 -2.79 0.49 30.05
CA THR A 132 -2.33 -0.90 30.26
C THR A 132 -2.52 -1.82 29.05
N THR A 133 -3.17 -1.37 27.96
CA THR A 133 -3.62 -2.22 26.85
C THR A 133 -2.48 -2.87 26.06
N PHE A 134 -1.31 -2.22 25.99
CA PHE A 134 -0.15 -2.68 25.19
C PHE A 134 1.12 -2.97 26.00
N ASP A 135 1.02 -3.01 27.34
CA ASP A 135 2.19 -3.18 28.20
C ASP A 135 2.66 -4.66 28.25
N ALA A 136 3.61 -4.96 27.36
CA ALA A 136 4.69 -5.98 27.39
C ALA A 136 4.41 -7.45 27.79
N LYS A 137 3.21 -7.88 28.22
CA LYS A 137 2.90 -9.31 28.40
C LYS A 137 2.36 -9.97 27.13
N THR A 138 2.07 -9.20 26.09
CA THR A 138 1.57 -9.70 24.81
C THR A 138 2.18 -8.92 23.64
N GLY A 139 3.29 -9.44 23.10
CA GLY A 139 3.69 -9.25 21.70
C GLY A 139 4.17 -7.86 21.27
N SER A 140 5.49 -7.75 21.07
CA SER A 140 6.25 -6.61 20.56
C SER A 140 5.75 -6.01 19.23
N TRP A 141 5.11 -4.83 19.23
CA TRP A 141 5.04 -3.93 18.06
C TRP A 141 4.76 -2.44 18.43
N CYS A 142 5.16 -1.97 19.63
CA CYS A 142 5.13 -0.54 19.93
C CYS A 142 6.31 0.12 19.20
N VAL A 143 6.04 0.90 18.16
CA VAL A 143 7.03 1.83 17.61
C VAL A 143 6.77 3.16 18.30
N ASP A 144 7.60 3.47 19.30
CA ASP A 144 7.61 4.80 19.91
C ASP A 144 8.11 5.78 18.85
N ILE A 145 7.23 6.70 18.43
CA ILE A 145 7.60 7.81 17.54
C ILE A 145 8.07 8.94 18.45
N ASP A 146 9.39 9.11 18.55
CA ASP A 146 10.00 10.24 19.26
C ASP A 146 9.66 11.53 18.51
N VAL A 147 8.77 12.34 19.09
CA VAL A 147 8.30 13.60 18.49
C VAL A 147 9.44 14.61 18.33
N ASP A 148 10.53 14.46 19.11
CA ASP A 148 11.74 15.28 19.05
C ASP A 148 12.59 15.03 17.78
N THR A 149 12.30 13.96 17.02
CA THR A 149 12.96 13.69 15.73
C THR A 149 12.27 14.32 14.52
N LEU A 150 11.15 15.03 14.74
CA LEU A 150 10.35 15.67 13.68
C LEU A 150 10.58 17.19 13.55
N VAL A 151 11.65 17.73 14.15
CA VAL A 151 12.06 19.14 14.03
C VAL A 151 13.31 19.27 13.17
#